data_AF-X0VNS4-F1
#
_entry.id   AF-X0VNS4-F1
#
_cell.length_a   1.000
_cell.length_b   1.000
_cell.length_c   1.000
_cell.angle_alpha   90.00
_cell.angle_beta   90.00
_cell.angle_gamma   90.00
#
_symmetry.space_group_name_H-M   'P 1'
#
loop_
_entity.id
_entity.type
_entity.pdbx_description
1 polymer ?
#
loop_
_entity_poly.entity_id
_entity_poly.type
_entity_poly.pdbx_seq_one_letter_code
_entity_poly.pdbx_strand_id
1 'polypeptide(L)'
;MLEEKMSASGFWDDPEAARKTVAELKSLKAVVSPTNDLLRRVEDVAVLYELAVEADSAETLVEAADEAGGIEADLGRLELRTLLSGPHDGGNCYFSVHAGAGGTESCDWAQMLMRMYLRYFERSGYAAEEIDRVEGEEAGIRSATLHVTGPYCYGYL
;
A
#
# COMPACT_ATOMS: atom_id res chain seq x y z
N MET A 1 9.28 -20.18 14.40
CA MET A 1 8.88 -19.57 15.68
C MET A 1 7.40 -19.19 15.80
N LEU A 2 6.81 -18.29 14.98
CA LEU A 2 5.36 -17.97 15.07
C LEU A 2 4.46 -18.98 14.33
N GLU A 3 4.87 -19.42 13.14
CA GLU A 3 4.14 -20.44 12.36
C GLU A 3 4.13 -21.81 13.04
N GLU A 4 5.23 -22.17 13.72
CA GLU A 4 5.30 -23.36 14.57
C GLU A 4 4.36 -23.29 15.76
N LYS A 5 4.21 -22.10 16.39
CA LYS A 5 3.23 -21.88 17.47
C LYS A 5 1.79 -22.06 16.98
N MET A 6 1.47 -21.59 15.77
CA MET A 6 0.15 -21.77 15.16
C MET A 6 -0.14 -23.24 14.81
N SER A 7 0.90 -24.03 14.56
CA SER A 7 0.80 -25.47 14.26
C SER A 7 0.70 -26.34 15.52
N ALA A 8 0.83 -25.76 16.72
CA ALA A 8 0.76 -26.49 17.98
C ALA A 8 -0.68 -26.87 18.34
N SER A 9 -0.85 -28.06 18.92
CA SER A 9 -2.13 -28.49 19.50
C SER A 9 -2.57 -27.52 20.61
N GLY A 10 -3.83 -27.08 20.57
CA GLY A 10 -4.41 -26.17 21.56
C GLY A 10 -4.17 -24.68 21.31
N PHE A 11 -3.47 -24.31 20.23
CA PHE A 11 -3.31 -22.90 19.85
C PHE A 11 -4.66 -22.19 19.63
N TRP A 12 -5.66 -22.91 19.12
CA TRP A 12 -7.00 -22.39 18.86
C TRP A 12 -7.93 -22.41 20.08
N ASP A 13 -7.47 -22.93 21.23
CA ASP A 13 -8.27 -23.02 22.45
C ASP A 13 -8.43 -21.65 23.14
N ASP A 14 -7.54 -20.70 22.86
CA ASP A 14 -7.62 -19.29 23.27
C ASP A 14 -7.76 -18.38 22.03
N PRO A 15 -8.99 -17.99 21.64
CA PRO A 15 -9.23 -17.16 20.47
C PRO A 15 -8.57 -15.78 20.52
N GLU A 16 -8.41 -15.19 21.70
CA GLU A 16 -7.80 -13.86 21.87
C GLU A 16 -6.28 -13.93 21.64
N ALA A 17 -5.62 -14.91 22.26
CA ALA A 17 -4.19 -15.14 22.05
C ALA A 17 -3.87 -15.55 20.61
N ALA A 18 -4.73 -16.38 20.00
CA ALA A 18 -4.59 -16.78 18.60
C ALA A 18 -4.69 -15.58 17.66
N ARG A 19 -5.69 -14.70 17.85
CA ARG A 19 -5.85 -13.48 17.04
C ARG A 19 -4.62 -12.57 17.09
N LYS A 20 -4.06 -12.36 18.28
CA LYS A 20 -2.86 -11.53 18.45
C LYS A 20 -1.66 -12.10 17.70
N THR A 21 -1.42 -13.41 17.84
CA THR A 21 -0.32 -14.11 17.16
C THR A 21 -0.49 -14.08 15.63
N VAL A 22 -1.71 -14.27 15.14
CA VAL A 22 -2.03 -14.19 13.71
C VAL A 22 -1.82 -12.77 13.18
N ALA A 23 -2.24 -11.75 13.93
CA ALA A 23 -2.03 -10.35 13.56
C ALA A 23 -0.54 -10.00 13.47
N GLU A 24 0.26 -10.46 14.43
CA GLU A 24 1.72 -10.29 14.45
C GLU A 24 2.41 -11.04 13.30
N LEU A 25 2.01 -12.29 13.02
CA LEU A 25 2.55 -13.02 11.88
C LEU A 25 2.19 -12.31 10.56
N LYS A 26 0.97 -11.80 10.44
CA LYS A 26 0.50 -11.07 9.25
C LYS A 26 1.32 -9.80 9.03
N SER A 27 1.61 -9.02 10.08
CA SER A 27 2.42 -7.81 9.95
C SER A 27 3.86 -8.13 9.56
N LEU A 28 4.48 -9.16 10.15
CA LEU A 28 5.82 -9.62 9.79
C LEU A 28 5.87 -10.14 8.35
N LYS A 29 4.91 -10.99 7.93
CA LYS A 29 4.83 -11.48 6.55
C LYS A 29 4.64 -10.35 5.56
N ALA A 30 3.85 -9.33 5.90
CA ALA A 30 3.69 -8.17 5.05
C ALA A 30 5.03 -7.47 4.77
N VAL A 31 6.04 -7.57 5.65
CA VAL A 31 7.38 -7.00 5.44
C VAL A 31 8.29 -7.97 4.68
N VAL A 32 8.31 -9.24 5.09
CA VAL A 32 9.26 -10.23 4.57
C VAL A 32 8.88 -10.75 3.18
N SER A 33 7.59 -11.03 2.94
CA SER A 33 7.15 -11.62 1.68
C SER A 33 7.48 -10.76 0.44
N PRO A 34 7.21 -9.44 0.42
CA PRO A 34 7.58 -8.60 -0.74
C PRO A 34 9.08 -8.60 -1.02
N THR A 35 9.91 -8.69 0.02
CA THR A 35 11.37 -8.75 -0.13
C THR A 35 11.79 -10.07 -0.77
N ASN A 36 11.24 -11.19 -0.31
CA ASN A 36 11.54 -12.50 -0.88
C ASN A 36 11.03 -12.61 -2.33
N ASP A 37 9.85 -12.06 -2.62
CA ASP A 37 9.30 -12.04 -3.98
C ASP A 37 10.18 -11.22 -4.92
N LEU A 38 10.72 -10.07 -4.47
CA LEU A 38 11.67 -9.28 -5.23
C LEU A 38 12.96 -10.02 -5.50
N LEU A 39 13.54 -10.68 -4.49
CA LEU A 39 14.76 -11.49 -4.66
C LEU A 39 14.56 -12.59 -5.70
N ARG A 40 13.44 -13.31 -5.62
CA ARG A 40 13.10 -14.35 -6.61
C ARG A 40 12.95 -13.76 -8.02
N ARG A 41 12.27 -12.62 -8.16
CA ARG A 41 12.11 -11.97 -9.47
C ARG A 41 13.43 -11.50 -10.06
N VAL A 42 14.36 -11.04 -9.24
CA VAL A 42 15.72 -10.70 -9.68
C VAL A 42 16.44 -11.93 -10.23
N GLU A 43 16.35 -13.08 -9.54
CA GLU A 43 16.90 -14.35 -10.03
C GLU A 43 16.24 -14.77 -11.34
N ASP A 44 14.90 -14.70 -11.43
CA ASP A 44 14.14 -15.05 -12.63
C ASP A 44 14.53 -14.16 -13.84
N VAL A 45 14.70 -12.84 -13.64
CA VAL A 45 15.15 -11.90 -14.68
C VAL A 45 16.59 -12.16 -15.12
N ALA A 46 17.48 -12.51 -14.19
CA ALA A 46 18.86 -12.85 -14.53
C ALA A 46 18.90 -14.08 -15.46
N VAL A 47 18.12 -15.12 -15.14
CA VAL A 47 17.97 -16.30 -16.00
C VAL A 47 17.36 -15.94 -17.35
N LEU A 48 16.32 -15.10 -17.37
CA LEU A 48 15.67 -14.65 -18.62
C LEU A 48 16.65 -13.91 -19.52
N TYR A 49 17.48 -13.03 -18.95
CA TYR A 49 18.52 -12.30 -19.67
C TYR A 49 19.57 -13.26 -20.26
N GLU A 50 20.06 -14.23 -19.48
CA GLU A 50 21.02 -15.23 -19.96
C GLU A 50 20.46 -16.01 -21.17
N LEU A 51 19.22 -16.49 -21.07
CA LEU A 51 18.53 -17.19 -22.15
C LEU A 51 18.37 -16.31 -23.40
N ALA A 52 18.05 -15.03 -23.21
CA ALA A 52 17.90 -14.09 -24.32
C ALA A 52 19.22 -13.86 -25.07
N VAL A 53 20.34 -13.76 -24.34
CA VAL A 53 21.69 -13.61 -24.92
C VAL A 53 22.10 -14.89 -25.65
N GLU A 54 21.88 -16.07 -25.06
CA GLU A 54 22.20 -17.35 -25.70
C GLU A 54 21.40 -17.59 -26.99
N ALA A 55 20.15 -17.14 -27.02
CA ALA A 55 19.26 -17.27 -28.17
C ALA A 55 19.38 -16.15 -29.22
N ASP A 56 20.20 -15.12 -28.97
CA ASP A 56 20.26 -13.88 -29.78
C ASP A 56 18.87 -13.23 -29.99
N SER A 57 18.03 -13.28 -28.95
CA SER A 57 16.63 -12.84 -29.00
C SER A 57 16.47 -11.42 -28.49
N ALA A 58 16.36 -10.46 -29.42
CA ALA A 58 16.10 -9.05 -29.07
C ALA A 58 14.75 -8.83 -28.37
N GLU A 59 13.73 -9.62 -28.72
CA GLU A 59 12.41 -9.56 -28.07
C GLU A 59 12.50 -9.94 -26.59
N THR A 60 13.18 -11.03 -26.28
CA THR A 60 13.36 -11.50 -24.90
C THR A 60 14.25 -10.57 -24.09
N LEU A 61 15.22 -9.89 -24.72
CA LEU A 61 16.02 -8.85 -24.07
C LEU A 61 15.16 -7.65 -23.65
N VAL A 62 14.19 -7.24 -24.47
CA VAL A 62 13.25 -6.16 -24.11
C VAL A 62 12.36 -6.59 -22.95
N GLU A 63 11.84 -7.81 -22.97
CA GLU A 63 11.03 -8.37 -21.87
C GLU A 63 11.81 -8.39 -20.55
N ALA A 64 13.06 -8.83 -20.57
CA ALA A 64 13.93 -8.82 -19.38
C ALA A 64 14.19 -7.39 -18.86
N ALA A 65 14.34 -6.41 -19.76
CA ALA A 65 14.52 -5.01 -19.38
C ALA A 65 13.26 -4.40 -18.76
N ASP A 66 12.09 -4.71 -19.31
CA ASP A 66 10.80 -4.24 -18.78
C ASP A 66 10.54 -4.81 -17.38
N GLU A 67 10.79 -6.11 -17.16
CA GLU A 67 10.66 -6.73 -15.85
C GLU A 67 11.67 -6.16 -14.84
N ALA A 68 12.92 -5.90 -15.27
CA ALA A 68 13.91 -5.23 -14.42
C ALA A 68 13.46 -3.83 -14.01
N GLY A 69 12.87 -3.06 -14.92
CA GLY A 69 12.28 -1.76 -14.59
C GLY A 69 11.12 -1.86 -13.59
N GLY A 70 10.30 -2.91 -13.70
CA GLY A 70 9.27 -3.23 -12.70
C GLY A 70 9.86 -3.55 -11.33
N ILE A 71 10.92 -4.35 -11.28
CA ILE A 71 11.65 -4.67 -10.04
C ILE A 71 12.22 -3.41 -9.39
N GLU A 72 12.83 -2.51 -10.17
CA GLU A 72 13.39 -1.25 -9.65
C GLU A 72 12.32 -0.37 -9.01
N ALA A 73 11.17 -0.22 -9.67
CA ALA A 73 10.03 0.53 -9.13
C ALA A 73 9.50 -0.09 -7.82
N ASP A 74 9.48 -1.40 -7.72
CA ASP A 74 9.02 -2.14 -6.55
C ASP A 74 10.01 -2.06 -5.39
N LEU A 75 11.31 -2.14 -5.69
CA LEU A 75 12.38 -1.92 -4.73
C LEU A 75 12.29 -0.53 -4.13
N GLY A 76 12.10 0.52 -4.93
CA GLY A 76 11.93 1.88 -4.42
C GLY A 76 10.73 2.02 -3.47
N ARG A 77 9.62 1.30 -3.72
CA ARG A 77 8.48 1.26 -2.80
C ARG A 77 8.82 0.53 -1.49
N LEU A 78 9.58 -0.55 -1.56
CA LEU A 78 10.05 -1.28 -0.38
C LEU A 78 11.00 -0.41 0.46
N GLU A 79 11.95 0.28 -0.17
CA GLU A 79 12.87 1.21 0.48
C GLU A 79 12.11 2.32 1.21
N LEU A 80 11.17 2.98 0.55
CA LEU A 80 10.33 4.00 1.19
C LEU A 80 9.61 3.46 2.42
N ARG A 81 9.08 2.23 2.34
CA ARG A 81 8.44 1.56 3.47
C ARG A 81 9.40 1.33 4.64
N THR A 82 10.69 1.07 4.40
CA THR A 82 11.67 0.94 5.49
C THR A 82 11.90 2.26 6.24
N LEU A 83 11.63 3.40 5.62
CA LEU A 83 11.71 4.71 6.25
C LEU A 83 10.51 4.99 7.17
N LEU A 84 9.39 4.27 6.98
CA LEU A 84 8.16 4.37 7.77
C LEU A 84 8.30 3.67 9.13
N SER A 85 9.03 4.30 10.04
CA SER A 85 9.38 3.79 11.37
C SER A 85 8.58 4.42 12.51
N GLY A 86 7.63 5.29 12.20
CA GLY A 86 6.74 5.92 13.16
C GLY A 86 5.82 4.88 13.84
N PRO A 87 5.40 5.13 15.10
CA PRO A 87 4.60 4.18 15.88
C PRO A 87 3.20 3.93 15.29
N HIS A 88 2.74 4.81 14.39
CA HIS A 88 1.43 4.76 13.76
C HIS A 88 1.48 4.46 12.26
N ASP A 89 2.67 4.39 11.67
CA ASP A 89 2.83 4.34 10.21
C ASP A 89 2.15 3.13 9.60
N GLY A 90 2.15 1.98 10.30
CA GLY A 90 1.50 0.75 9.85
C GLY A 90 -0.03 0.74 9.99
N GLY A 91 -0.63 1.78 10.58
CA GLY A 91 -2.04 1.86 10.89
C GLY A 91 -2.92 2.35 9.74
N ASN A 92 -4.22 2.10 9.90
CA ASN A 92 -5.27 2.78 9.13
C ASN A 92 -5.31 4.28 9.49
N CYS A 93 -5.94 5.10 8.67
CA CYS A 93 -6.03 6.54 8.92
C CYS A 93 -7.43 7.11 8.66
N TYR A 94 -7.71 8.24 9.31
CA TYR A 94 -8.77 9.15 8.88
C TYR A 94 -8.15 10.28 8.06
N PHE A 95 -8.68 10.50 6.87
CA PHE A 95 -8.27 11.56 5.97
C PHE A 95 -9.38 12.59 5.85
N SER A 96 -9.13 13.82 6.30
CA SER A 96 -10.12 14.90 6.29
C SER A 96 -9.64 16.08 5.46
N VAL A 97 -10.51 16.56 4.57
CA VAL A 97 -10.29 17.81 3.82
C VAL A 97 -11.28 18.84 4.32
N HIS A 98 -10.79 20.05 4.59
CA HIS A 98 -11.61 21.19 4.96
C HIS A 98 -11.33 22.35 4.01
N ALA A 99 -12.39 22.96 3.48
CA ALA A 99 -12.28 24.20 2.72
C ALA A 99 -11.76 25.31 3.63
N GLY A 100 -10.71 26.00 3.18
CA GLY A 100 -10.15 27.16 3.85
C GLY A 100 -10.98 28.42 3.68
N ALA A 101 -10.39 29.57 3.99
CA ALA A 101 -11.00 30.86 3.71
C ALA A 101 -11.09 31.11 2.19
N GLY A 102 -12.24 31.59 1.72
CA GLY A 102 -12.48 31.87 0.29
C GLY A 102 -13.86 31.48 -0.25
N GLY A 103 -14.76 30.94 0.60
CA GLY A 103 -16.16 30.70 0.23
C GLY A 103 -16.29 29.60 -0.82
N THR A 104 -17.07 29.85 -1.88
CA THR A 104 -17.42 28.87 -2.91
C THR A 104 -16.20 28.32 -3.65
N GLU A 105 -15.20 29.14 -3.99
CA GLU A 105 -13.99 28.70 -4.70
C GLU A 105 -13.16 27.73 -3.87
N SER A 106 -13.02 28.00 -2.56
CA SER A 106 -12.32 27.08 -1.64
C SER A 106 -13.06 25.75 -1.49
N CYS A 107 -14.39 25.77 -1.54
CA CYS A 107 -15.20 24.55 -1.49
C CYS A 107 -15.02 23.71 -2.76
N ASP A 108 -14.99 24.33 -3.94
CA ASP A 108 -14.75 23.62 -5.20
C ASP A 108 -13.35 23.01 -5.23
N TRP A 109 -12.33 23.76 -4.79
CA TRP A 109 -10.97 23.23 -4.65
C TRP A 109 -10.88 22.06 -3.67
N ALA A 110 -11.52 22.16 -2.51
CA ALA A 110 -11.58 21.06 -1.54
C ALA A 110 -12.20 19.80 -2.17
N GLN A 111 -13.22 19.96 -3.02
CA GLN A 111 -13.83 18.84 -3.74
C GLN A 111 -12.89 18.24 -4.79
N MET A 112 -12.16 19.09 -5.53
CA MET A 112 -11.12 18.65 -6.45
C MET A 112 -10.04 17.83 -5.73
N LEU A 113 -9.57 18.31 -4.59
CA LEU A 113 -8.57 17.63 -3.77
C LEU A 113 -9.09 16.28 -3.25
N MET A 114 -10.34 16.24 -2.77
CA MET A 114 -10.96 14.98 -2.31
C MET A 114 -11.03 13.95 -3.45
N ARG A 115 -11.41 14.37 -4.67
CA ARG A 115 -11.41 13.48 -5.84
C ARG A 115 -10.00 12.97 -6.20
N MET A 116 -8.98 13.80 -6.02
CA MET A 116 -7.59 13.40 -6.23
C MET A 116 -7.18 12.29 -5.26
N TYR A 117 -7.46 12.46 -3.98
CA TYR A 117 -7.10 11.47 -2.96
C TYR A 117 -7.90 10.18 -3.07
N LEU A 118 -9.19 10.22 -3.43
CA LEU A 118 -9.96 9.01 -3.73
C LEU A 118 -9.31 8.18 -4.84
N ARG A 119 -8.83 8.82 -5.92
CA ARG A 119 -8.10 8.14 -6.99
C ARG A 119 -6.73 7.63 -6.55
N TYR A 120 -6.03 8.36 -5.70
CA TYR A 120 -4.77 7.90 -5.11
C TYR A 120 -5.00 6.65 -4.26
N PHE A 121 -6.01 6.65 -3.37
CA PHE A 121 -6.34 5.51 -2.53
C PHE A 121 -6.73 4.28 -3.35
N GLU A 122 -7.55 4.44 -4.38
CA GLU A 122 -7.90 3.36 -5.31
C GLU A 122 -6.66 2.78 -6.01
N ARG A 123 -5.78 3.65 -6.56
CA ARG A 123 -4.53 3.22 -7.23
C ARG A 123 -3.54 2.54 -6.30
N SER A 124 -3.50 2.96 -5.03
CA SER A 124 -2.66 2.37 -3.98
C SER A 124 -3.27 1.09 -3.38
N GLY A 125 -4.47 0.67 -3.82
CA GLY A 125 -5.14 -0.54 -3.34
C GLY A 125 -5.74 -0.41 -1.93
N TYR A 126 -6.00 0.83 -1.48
CA TYR A 126 -6.63 1.09 -0.20
C TYR A 126 -8.16 1.13 -0.31
N ALA A 127 -8.84 0.68 0.74
CA ALA A 127 -10.28 0.87 0.89
C ALA A 127 -10.54 2.23 1.53
N ALA A 128 -11.31 3.10 0.88
CA ALA A 128 -11.70 4.40 1.42
C ALA A 128 -13.22 4.46 1.60
N GLU A 129 -13.67 4.63 2.83
CA GLU A 129 -15.08 4.76 3.21
C GLU A 129 -15.36 6.20 3.62
N GLU A 130 -16.41 6.82 3.05
CA GLU A 130 -16.84 8.16 3.46
C GLU A 130 -17.57 8.09 4.79
N ILE A 131 -17.09 8.85 5.77
CA ILE A 131 -17.60 8.89 7.15
C ILE A 131 -18.51 10.09 7.35
N ASP A 132 -18.13 11.23 6.79
CA ASP A 132 -18.86 12.48 6.89
C ASP A 132 -18.58 13.35 5.67
N ARG A 133 -19.58 14.14 5.27
CA ARG A 133 -19.49 15.09 4.17
C ARG A 133 -20.43 16.27 4.37
N VAL A 134 -19.87 17.46 4.22
CA VAL A 134 -20.59 18.74 4.28
C VAL A 134 -20.40 19.45 2.95
N GLU A 135 -21.50 19.65 2.22
CA GLU A 135 -21.51 20.38 0.96
C GLU A 135 -21.25 21.88 1.18
N GLY A 136 -20.66 22.53 0.18
CA GLY A 136 -20.66 24.00 0.10
C GLY A 136 -22.07 24.52 -0.19
N GLU A 137 -22.34 25.79 0.14
CA GLU A 137 -23.66 26.41 -0.06
C GLU A 137 -24.05 26.51 -1.55
N GLU A 138 -23.08 26.78 -2.42
CA GLU A 138 -23.29 26.90 -3.87
C GLU A 138 -22.60 25.80 -4.69
N ALA A 139 -21.36 25.43 -4.33
CA ALA A 139 -20.57 24.43 -5.03
C ALA A 139 -19.52 23.79 -4.12
N GLY A 140 -19.01 22.63 -4.54
CA GLY A 140 -17.93 21.91 -3.87
C GLY A 140 -18.29 21.40 -2.48
N ILE A 141 -17.27 21.14 -1.65
CA ILE A 141 -17.43 20.65 -0.27
C ILE A 141 -16.82 21.61 0.72
N ARG A 142 -17.49 21.82 1.85
CA ARG A 142 -16.91 22.53 3.00
C ARG A 142 -16.00 21.60 3.79
N SER A 143 -16.38 20.33 3.94
CA SER A 143 -15.51 19.30 4.51
C SER A 143 -15.94 17.90 4.09
N ALA A 144 -15.01 16.96 4.11
CA ALA A 144 -15.32 15.54 4.04
C ALA A 144 -14.24 14.73 4.77
N THR A 145 -14.63 13.62 5.38
CA THR A 145 -13.75 12.71 6.10
C THR A 145 -13.90 11.30 5.55
N LEU A 146 -12.76 10.67 5.25
CA LEU A 146 -12.67 9.29 4.82
C LEU A 146 -11.99 8.45 5.90
N HIS A 147 -12.47 7.23 6.12
CA HIS A 147 -11.72 6.19 6.80
C HIS A 147 -11.01 5.35 5.74
N VAL A 148 -9.68 5.40 5.75
CA VAL A 148 -8.83 4.72 4.77
C VAL A 148 -8.16 3.54 5.43
N THR A 149 -8.47 2.34 4.93
CA THR A 149 -7.96 1.07 5.43
C THR A 149 -6.99 0.46 4.43
N GLY A 150 -5.78 0.18 4.89
CA GLY A 150 -4.74 -0.38 4.06
C GLY A 150 -3.41 -0.46 4.80
N PRO A 151 -2.49 -1.33 4.36
CA PRO A 151 -1.17 -1.42 4.97
C PRO A 151 -0.42 -0.10 4.77
N TYR A 152 0.06 0.45 5.87
CA TYR A 152 0.87 1.66 5.92
C TYR A 152 0.19 2.94 5.41
N CYS A 153 -1.14 2.99 5.27
CA CYS A 153 -1.78 4.16 4.67
C CYS A 153 -1.55 5.45 5.47
N TYR A 154 -1.44 5.36 6.81
CA TYR A 154 -1.06 6.50 7.64
C TYR A 154 0.36 6.99 7.35
N GLY A 155 1.33 6.08 7.23
CA GLY A 155 2.73 6.46 6.99
C GLY A 155 3.00 7.07 5.60
N TYR A 156 2.16 6.76 4.61
CA TYR A 156 2.32 7.30 3.25
C TYR A 156 1.62 8.65 3.01
N LEU A 157 0.73 9.07 3.91
CA LEU A 157 0.00 10.34 3.81
C LEU A 157 0.74 11.48 4.54
#